data_AF-A0A7J3JCA4-F1
#
_entry.id   AF-A0A7J3JCA4-F1
#
_cell.length_a   1.000
_cell.length_b   1.000
_cell.length_c   1.000
_cell.angle_alpha   90.00
_cell.angle_beta   90.00
_cell.angle_gamma   90.00
#
_symmetry.space_group_name_H-M   'P 1'
#
loop_
_entity.id
_entity.type
_entity.pdbx_description
1 polymer ?
#
loop_
_entity_poly.entity_id
_entity_poly.type
_entity_poly.pdbx_seq_one_letter_code
_entity_poly.pdbx_strand_id
1 'polypeptide(L)' 'MKQENIICINVNPGWIKTDMGGPKAQFTTEQAVTNILTNIVSKVFIGDSDKFFNFDGSEHLW' A
#
# COMPACT_ATOMS: atom_id res chain seq x y z
N MET A 1 -15.38 12.69 -1.68
CA MET A 1 -14.50 11.73 -0.97
C MET A 1 -14.62 11.82 0.55
N LYS A 2 -13.97 12.77 1.26
CA LYS A 2 -14.03 12.84 2.75
C LYS A 2 -15.45 13.03 3.29
N GLN A 3 -16.24 13.92 2.67
CA GLN A 3 -17.65 14.15 3.01
C GLN A 3 -18.57 12.96 2.69
N GLU A 4 -18.13 12.05 1.82
CA GLU A 4 -18.87 10.83 1.45
C GLU A 4 -18.39 9.61 2.27
N ASN A 5 -17.52 9.82 3.28
CA ASN A 5 -16.89 8.76 4.07
C ASN A 5 -16.07 7.75 3.25
N ILE A 6 -15.48 8.20 2.15
CA ILE A 6 -14.56 7.38 1.33
C ILE A 6 -13.12 7.75 1.65
N ILE A 7 -12.33 6.75 2.04
CA ILE A 7 -10.88 6.86 2.26
C ILE A 7 -10.18 6.64 0.91
N CYS A 8 -9.30 7.57 0.52
CA CYS A 8 -8.51 7.46 -0.71
C CYS A 8 -7.03 7.67 -0.41
N ILE A 9 -6.19 6.69 -0.70
CA ILE A 9 -4.76 6.67 -0.40
C ILE A 9 -3.97 6.17 -1.62
N ASN A 10 -2.67 6.50 -1.67
CA ASN A 10 -1.74 5.91 -2.61
C ASN A 10 -0.89 4.86 -1.89
N VAL A 11 -0.49 3.81 -2.61
CA VAL A 11 0.29 2.70 -2.03
C VAL A 11 1.44 2.34 -2.96
N ASN A 12 2.65 2.39 -2.42
CA ASN A 12 3.85 1.83 -3.02
C ASN A 12 3.94 0.38 -2.53
N PRO A 13 3.63 -0.60 -3.38
CA PRO A 13 3.50 -1.98 -2.96
C PRO A 13 4.87 -2.67 -2.78
N GLY A 14 5.97 -1.95 -3.04
CA GLY A 14 7.32 -2.50 -3.09
C GLY A 14 7.63 -3.18 -4.43
N TRP A 15 8.78 -3.85 -4.51
CA TRP A 15 9.19 -4.57 -5.71
C TRP A 15 8.78 -6.04 -5.63
N ILE A 16 7.80 -6.43 -6.44
CA ILE A 16 7.09 -7.71 -6.34
C ILE A 16 7.40 -8.61 -7.53
N LYS A 17 7.51 -9.92 -7.29
CA LYS A 17 7.72 -10.98 -8.29
C LYS A 17 6.44 -11.24 -9.11
N THR A 18 6.11 -10.29 -9.97
CA THR A 18 5.09 -10.39 -11.02
C THR A 18 5.76 -10.31 -12.40
N ASP A 19 4.98 -10.43 -13.48
CA ASP A 19 5.49 -10.20 -14.84
C ASP A 19 6.14 -8.82 -14.99
N MET A 20 5.61 -7.80 -14.30
CA MET A 20 6.15 -6.43 -14.33
C MET A 20 7.43 -6.28 -13.49
N GLY A 21 7.52 -6.93 -12.33
CA GLY A 21 8.68 -6.79 -11.44
C GLY A 21 9.81 -7.78 -11.72
N GLY A 22 9.53 -8.89 -12.41
CA GLY A 22 10.50 -9.90 -12.79
C GLY A 22 10.95 -10.81 -11.63
N PRO A 23 11.74 -11.86 -11.93
CA PRO A 23 12.06 -12.92 -10.99
C PRO A 23 13.00 -12.49 -9.85
N LYS A 24 13.70 -11.36 -10.02
CA LYS A 24 14.66 -10.81 -9.05
C LYS A 24 14.02 -9.88 -8.01
N ALA A 25 12.73 -9.58 -8.14
CA ALA A 25 12.02 -8.74 -7.20
C ALA A 25 12.05 -9.33 -5.78
N GLN A 26 11.97 -8.47 -4.77
CA GLN A 26 12.19 -8.84 -3.39
C GLN A 26 11.05 -9.69 -2.82
N PHE A 27 9.80 -9.30 -3.06
CA PHE A 27 8.62 -9.90 -2.44
C PHE A 27 7.87 -10.83 -3.38
N THR A 28 7.26 -11.90 -2.85
CA THR A 28 6.20 -12.61 -3.58
C THR A 28 4.91 -11.79 -3.57
N THR A 29 3.98 -12.11 -4.47
CA THR A 29 2.66 -11.46 -4.52
C THR A 29 1.90 -11.62 -3.21
N GLU A 30 1.94 -12.81 -2.61
CA GLU A 30 1.29 -13.10 -1.34
C GLU A 30 1.86 -12.22 -0.22
N GLN A 31 3.20 -12.14 -0.11
CA GLN A 31 3.85 -11.30 0.90
C GLN A 31 3.46 -9.83 0.76
N ALA A 32 3.46 -9.30 -0.48
CA ALA A 32 3.13 -7.91 -0.73
C ALA A 32 1.67 -7.60 -0.38
N VAL A 33 0.72 -8.44 -0.80
CA VAL A 33 -0.71 -8.27 -0.50
C VAL A 33 -0.98 -8.41 1.00
N THR A 34 -0.39 -9.39 1.67
CA THR A 34 -0.49 -9.53 3.13
C THR A 34 0.02 -8.30 3.87
N ASN A 35 1.16 -7.75 3.45
CA ASN A 35 1.73 -6.53 4.04
C ASN A 35 0.80 -5.32 3.83
N ILE A 36 0.29 -5.11 2.60
CA ILE A 36 -0.64 -4.01 2.32
C ILE A 36 -1.92 -4.12 3.16
N LEU A 37 -2.53 -5.30 3.23
CA LEU A 37 -3.75 -5.50 4.01
C LEU A 37 -3.51 -5.28 5.51
N THR A 38 -2.43 -5.85 6.04
CA THR A 38 -2.15 -5.84 7.48
C THR A 38 -1.60 -4.51 7.97
N ASN A 39 -0.75 -3.85 7.18
CA ASN A 39 -0.06 -2.63 7.61
C ASN A 39 -0.78 -1.35 7.20
N ILE A 40 -1.60 -1.39 6.15
CA ILE A 40 -2.25 -0.20 5.59
C ILE A 40 -3.77 -0.32 5.71
N VAL A 41 -4.39 -1.23 4.94
CA VAL A 41 -5.85 -1.25 4.74
C VAL A 41 -6.61 -1.44 6.06
N SER A 42 -6.11 -2.29 6.96
CA SER A 42 -6.74 -2.53 8.26
C SER A 42 -6.59 -1.39 9.28
N LYS A 43 -5.76 -0.38 9.01
CA LYS A 43 -5.38 0.68 9.97
C LYS A 43 -5.75 2.10 9.52
N VAL A 44 -5.87 2.33 8.21
CA VAL A 44 -6.20 3.66 7.68
C VAL A 44 -7.58 4.14 8.11
N PHE A 45 -7.70 5.44 8.31
CA PHE A 45 -8.96 6.11 8.62
C PHE A 45 -9.15 7.34 7.73
N ILE A 46 -10.31 8.02 7.84
CA ILE A 46 -10.68 9.14 6.95
C ILE A 46 -9.62 10.28 6.94
N GLY A 47 -8.92 10.48 8.05
CA GLY A 47 -7.85 11.47 8.19
C GLY A 47 -6.56 11.14 7.45
N ASP A 48 -6.37 9.89 7.01
CA ASP A 48 -5.24 9.48 6.20
C ASP A 48 -5.47 9.66 4.70
N SER A 49 -6.66 10.11 4.29
CA SER A 49 -6.89 10.33 2.86
C SER A 49 -5.93 11.39 2.33
N ASP A 50 -5.49 11.19 1.09
CA ASP A 50 -4.47 11.99 0.38
C ASP A 50 -3.02 11.69 0.81
N LYS A 51 -2.78 10.69 1.67
CA LYS A 51 -1.43 10.20 1.98
C LYS A 51 -0.95 9.12 1.01
N PHE A 52 0.35 8.91 1.01
CA PHE A 52 1.04 7.87 0.27
C PHE A 52 1.78 6.96 1.23
N PHE A 53 1.57 5.64 1.15
CA PHE A 53 2.17 4.67 2.06
C PHE A 53 3.06 3.68 1.33
N ASN A 54 4.16 3.26 1.95
CA ASN A 54 4.90 2.07 1.57
C ASN A 54 4.20 0.81 2.09
N PHE A 55 4.53 -0.34 1.50
CA PHE A 55 3.99 -1.66 1.84
C PHE A 55 4.09 -2.03 3.34
N ASP A 56 5.03 -1.45 4.08
CA ASP A 56 5.23 -1.67 5.52
C ASP A 56 4.39 -0.73 6.41
N GLY A 57 3.61 0.18 5.82
CA GLY A 57 2.80 1.17 6.50
C GLY A 57 3.52 2.47 6.83
N SER A 58 4.81 2.61 6.49
CA SER A 58 5.49 3.90 6.59
C SER A 58 4.95 4.89 5.56
N GLU A 59 4.93 6.17 5.90
CA GLU A 59 4.54 7.22 4.97
C GLU A 59 5.66 7.44 3.94
N HIS A 60 5.29 7.48 2.66
CA HIS A 60 6.16 7.77 1.54
C HIS A 60 6.00 9.25 1.16
N LEU A 61 7.12 9.95 0.95
CA LEU A 61 7.07 11.34 0.46
C LEU A 61 6.68 11.36 -1.02
N TRP A 62 5.86 12.32 -1.42
CA TRP A 62 5.46 12.48 -2.81
C TRP A 62 6.64 12.70 -3.77
#